data_AF-A0A351Y8M3-F1
#
_entry.id   AF-A0A351Y8M3-F1
#
_cell.length_a   1.000
_cell.length_b   1.000
_cell.length_c   1.000
_cell.angle_alpha   90.00
_cell.angle_beta   90.00
_cell.angle_gamma   90.00
#
_symmetry.space_group_name_H-M   'P 1'
#
loop_
_entity.id
_entity.type
_entity.pdbx_description
1 polymer ?
#
loop_
_entity_poly.entity_id
_entity_poly.type
_entity_poly.pdbx_seq_one_letter_code
_entity_poly.pdbx_strand_id
1 'polypeptide(L)'
;MESNYILFGIDFRSNEEQKELIRLINEDPTRRPVVFCKGAAGTGKTFAALAASLSLIRAKGSKKKYKNLYYVREPVEIGHRLGYLKGTEEDKYGPYLGGLLDNYNHLMEKARKNGEAPLSLKRPKKKIYGDDEELLPPSYQRLPNDIIPLAPEFLRGRSFEDSIILVDETQNMDINEIQTLVTRIGSCTKIIFLGSPNQIDVSGQSEDHNDFMIAYSLLKDTGLVGYVELTKPMRNSFVRDFDERFLAYKKTLKK
;
A
#
# COMPACT_ATOMS: atom_id res chain seq x y z
N MET A 1 -14.50 -20.08 -7.73
CA MET A 1 -13.46 -19.15 -8.22
C MET A 1 -13.94 -17.70 -8.21
N GLU A 2 -15.23 -17.41 -8.45
CA GLU A 2 -15.77 -16.05 -8.52
C GLU A 2 -15.84 -15.28 -7.18
N SER A 3 -15.95 -15.98 -6.04
CA SER A 3 -16.00 -15.36 -4.71
C SER A 3 -14.69 -14.67 -4.28
N ASN A 4 -13.57 -14.93 -4.98
CA ASN A 4 -12.26 -14.40 -4.61
C ASN A 4 -12.10 -12.90 -4.90
N TYR A 5 -13.06 -12.29 -5.60
CA TYR A 5 -13.06 -10.88 -5.98
C TYR A 5 -14.12 -10.06 -5.25
N ILE A 6 -14.89 -10.69 -4.36
CA ILE A 6 -15.74 -10.00 -3.40
C ILE A 6 -15.02 -10.00 -2.06
N LEU A 7 -14.43 -8.86 -1.69
CA LEU A 7 -13.61 -8.74 -0.50
C LEU A 7 -14.25 -7.72 0.44
N PHE A 8 -14.52 -8.11 1.69
CA PHE A 8 -15.10 -7.21 2.70
C PHE A 8 -16.44 -6.59 2.26
N GLY A 9 -17.27 -7.36 1.55
CA GLY A 9 -18.53 -6.89 0.98
C GLY A 9 -18.39 -5.91 -0.19
N ILE A 10 -17.22 -5.83 -0.83
CA ILE A 10 -16.96 -4.99 -2.00
C ILE A 10 -16.69 -5.86 -3.21
N ASP A 11 -17.41 -5.59 -4.30
CA ASP A 11 -17.30 -6.34 -5.55
C ASP A 11 -16.32 -5.67 -6.51
N PHE A 12 -15.13 -6.25 -6.61
CA PHE A 12 -14.09 -5.79 -7.55
C PHE A 12 -14.25 -6.33 -8.97
N ARG A 13 -15.24 -7.21 -9.24
CA ARG A 13 -15.43 -7.81 -10.58
C ARG A 13 -15.84 -6.78 -11.63
N SER A 14 -16.49 -5.70 -11.22
CA SER A 14 -16.93 -4.62 -12.12
C SER A 14 -15.77 -3.80 -12.68
N ASN A 15 -14.58 -3.88 -12.08
CA ASN A 15 -13.38 -3.19 -12.52
C ASN A 15 -12.28 -4.22 -12.85
N GLU A 16 -12.14 -4.55 -14.13
CA GLU A 16 -11.18 -5.55 -14.60
C GLU A 16 -9.72 -5.23 -14.23
N GLU A 17 -9.33 -3.96 -14.11
CA GLU A 17 -7.97 -3.55 -13.73
C GLU A 17 -7.69 -3.84 -12.25
N GLN A 18 -8.66 -3.54 -11.37
CA GLN A 18 -8.56 -3.88 -9.94
C GLN A 18 -8.64 -5.39 -9.71
N LYS A 19 -9.48 -6.08 -10.47
CA LYS A 19 -9.58 -7.54 -10.46
C LYS A 19 -8.26 -8.18 -10.86
N GLU A 20 -7.57 -7.64 -11.86
CA GLU A 20 -6.24 -8.11 -12.27
C GLU A 20 -5.20 -7.87 -11.16
N LEU A 21 -5.20 -6.70 -10.52
CA LEU A 21 -4.36 -6.44 -9.35
C LEU A 21 -4.59 -7.48 -8.24
N ILE A 22 -5.86 -7.75 -7.91
CA ILE A 22 -6.23 -8.76 -6.91
C ILE A 22 -5.78 -10.16 -7.34
N ARG A 23 -5.90 -10.49 -8.63
CA ARG A 23 -5.44 -11.77 -9.17
C ARG A 23 -3.94 -11.95 -8.96
N LEU A 24 -3.13 -10.96 -9.34
CA LEU A 24 -1.67 -10.96 -9.18
C LEU A 24 -1.25 -11.05 -7.71
N ILE A 25 -1.96 -10.35 -6.82
CA ILE A 25 -1.70 -10.41 -5.37
C ILE A 25 -1.99 -11.80 -4.80
N ASN A 26 -3.03 -12.49 -5.28
CA ASN A 26 -3.39 -13.83 -4.82
C ASN A 26 -2.50 -14.94 -5.39
N GLU A 27 -1.65 -14.66 -6.37
CA GLU A 27 -0.72 -15.66 -6.91
C GLU A 27 0.33 -16.09 -5.90
N ASP A 28 0.80 -17.32 -6.05
CA ASP A 28 1.77 -17.89 -5.12
C ASP A 28 3.06 -17.06 -5.08
N PRO A 29 3.56 -16.67 -3.88
CA PRO A 29 4.75 -15.83 -3.76
C PRO A 29 6.02 -16.50 -4.31
N THR A 30 6.05 -17.83 -4.50
CA THR A 30 7.17 -18.51 -5.18
C THR A 30 7.20 -18.23 -6.69
N ARG A 31 6.04 -17.96 -7.30
CA ARG A 31 5.90 -17.68 -8.74
C ARG A 31 5.75 -16.19 -9.03
N ARG A 32 5.21 -15.44 -8.07
CA ARG A 32 4.96 -14.00 -8.16
C ARG A 32 5.27 -13.29 -6.84
N PRO A 33 6.54 -13.26 -6.41
CA PRO A 33 6.93 -12.56 -5.17
C PRO A 33 6.71 -11.05 -5.25
N VAL A 34 6.74 -10.46 -6.44
CA VAL A 34 6.70 -9.00 -6.65
C VAL A 34 5.54 -8.64 -7.56
N VAL A 35 4.77 -7.61 -7.18
CA VAL A 35 3.71 -7.02 -8.02
C VAL A 35 3.92 -5.52 -8.11
N PHE A 36 3.96 -4.98 -9.32
CA PHE A 36 3.93 -3.55 -9.60
C PHE A 36 2.54 -3.14 -10.05
N CYS A 37 2.04 -2.07 -9.48
CA CYS A 37 0.73 -1.52 -9.77
C CYS A 37 0.85 -0.03 -10.06
N LYS A 38 0.78 0.32 -11.34
CA LYS A 38 0.77 1.71 -11.79
C LYS A 38 -0.67 2.23 -11.79
N GLY A 39 -0.91 3.44 -11.29
CA GLY A 39 -2.22 4.07 -11.45
C GLY A 39 -2.31 5.47 -10.84
N ALA A 40 -3.04 6.35 -11.52
CA ALA A 40 -3.29 7.71 -11.06
C ALA A 40 -4.06 7.74 -9.71
N ALA A 41 -4.02 8.85 -8.98
CA ALA A 41 -4.84 8.98 -7.77
C ALA A 41 -6.34 8.76 -8.06
N GLY A 42 -7.00 8.07 -7.15
CA GLY A 42 -8.43 7.76 -7.26
C GLY A 42 -8.78 6.56 -8.14
N THR A 43 -7.81 5.85 -8.73
CA THR A 43 -8.07 4.56 -9.41
C THR A 43 -8.28 3.40 -8.44
N GLY A 44 -8.06 3.63 -7.13
CA GLY A 44 -8.29 2.65 -6.08
C GLY A 44 -7.14 1.65 -5.86
N LYS A 45 -5.93 1.92 -6.37
CA LYS A 45 -4.76 1.04 -6.23
C LYS A 45 -4.49 0.60 -4.78
N THR A 46 -4.35 1.55 -3.85
CA THR A 46 -4.12 1.30 -2.42
C THR A 46 -5.27 0.54 -1.80
N PHE A 47 -6.51 0.93 -2.14
CA PHE A 47 -7.72 0.33 -1.60
C PHE A 47 -7.87 -1.15 -1.99
N ALA A 48 -7.73 -1.46 -3.28
CA ALA A 48 -7.83 -2.82 -3.80
C ALA A 48 -6.68 -3.71 -3.31
N ALA A 49 -5.45 -3.19 -3.28
CA ALA A 49 -4.30 -3.93 -2.78
C ALA A 49 -4.40 -4.21 -1.27
N LEU A 50 -4.87 -3.24 -0.48
CA LEU A 50 -5.11 -3.43 0.94
C LEU A 50 -6.20 -4.49 1.18
N ALA A 51 -7.32 -4.43 0.45
CA ALA A 51 -8.37 -5.43 0.53
C ALA A 51 -7.87 -6.85 0.19
N ALA A 52 -7.10 -6.99 -0.89
CA ALA A 52 -6.49 -8.28 -1.26
C ALA A 52 -5.57 -8.81 -0.16
N SER A 53 -4.68 -7.94 0.35
CA SER A 53 -3.69 -8.28 1.37
C SER A 53 -4.34 -8.70 2.69
N LEU A 54 -5.34 -7.95 3.14
CA LEU A 54 -6.08 -8.27 4.37
C LEU A 54 -6.89 -9.57 4.23
N SER A 55 -7.45 -9.86 3.05
CA SER A 55 -8.14 -11.13 2.79
C SER A 55 -7.19 -12.33 2.94
N LEU A 56 -5.96 -12.19 2.42
CA LEU A 56 -4.91 -13.21 2.53
C LEU A 56 -4.45 -13.44 3.97
N ILE A 57 -4.34 -12.38 4.77
CA ILE A 57 -3.96 -12.48 6.20
C ILE A 57 -5.11 -13.06 7.03
N ARG A 58 -6.37 -12.75 6.67
CA ARG A 58 -7.58 -13.28 7.31
C ARG A 58 -7.77 -14.78 7.10
N ALA A 59 -7.15 -15.36 6.08
CA ALA A 59 -7.32 -16.75 5.73
C ALA A 59 -7.04 -17.69 6.94
N LYS A 60 -7.81 -18.78 7.04
CA LYS A 60 -7.74 -19.75 8.15
C LYS A 60 -7.32 -21.12 7.63
N GLY A 61 -6.82 -21.95 8.55
CA GLY A 61 -6.40 -23.33 8.26
C GLY A 61 -5.27 -23.39 7.23
N SER A 62 -5.34 -24.37 6.33
CA SER A 62 -4.35 -24.59 5.27
C SER A 62 -4.23 -23.44 4.25
N LYS A 63 -5.16 -22.48 4.24
CA LYS A 63 -5.10 -21.30 3.38
C LYS A 63 -4.34 -20.13 4.01
N LYS A 64 -4.01 -20.19 5.31
CA LYS A 64 -3.28 -19.13 5.99
C LYS A 64 -1.80 -19.17 5.58
N LYS A 65 -1.42 -18.28 4.67
CA LYS A 65 -0.03 -18.14 4.19
C LYS A 65 0.72 -17.00 4.87
N TYR A 66 0.01 -15.93 5.22
CA TYR A 66 0.61 -14.69 5.70
C TYR A 66 0.20 -14.41 7.14
N LYS A 67 1.16 -13.91 7.93
CA LYS A 67 1.00 -13.51 9.33
C LYS A 67 0.81 -12.00 9.44
N ASN A 68 1.65 -11.21 8.74
CA ASN A 68 1.70 -9.76 8.89
C ASN A 68 1.56 -9.04 7.54
N LEU A 69 0.98 -7.83 7.59
CA LEU A 69 1.05 -6.81 6.55
C LEU A 69 1.97 -5.70 7.04
N TYR A 70 3.09 -5.50 6.36
CA TYR A 70 3.91 -4.30 6.50
C TYR A 70 3.42 -3.26 5.50
N TYR A 71 2.95 -2.12 6.00
CA TYR A 71 2.59 -0.99 5.14
C TYR A 71 3.75 -0.01 5.14
N VAL A 72 4.33 0.23 3.96
CA VAL A 72 5.51 1.07 3.79
C VAL A 72 5.12 2.27 2.94
N ARG A 73 5.47 3.46 3.39
CA ARG A 73 5.25 4.71 2.66
C ARG A 73 6.33 5.72 3.01
N GLU A 74 6.82 6.45 2.02
CA GLU A 74 7.76 7.55 2.25
C GLU A 74 7.03 8.75 2.88
N PRO A 75 7.51 9.31 4.01
CA PRO A 75 6.94 10.52 4.58
C PRO A 75 7.29 11.74 3.70
N VAL A 76 6.36 12.14 2.84
CA VAL A 76 6.55 13.34 1.99
C VAL A 76 5.92 14.56 2.64
N GLU A 77 6.74 15.54 3.01
CA GLU A 77 6.27 16.83 3.54
C GLU A 77 5.63 17.67 2.43
N ILE A 78 4.33 17.97 2.55
CA ILE A 78 3.63 18.86 1.61
C ILE A 78 3.70 20.30 2.13
N GLY A 79 4.42 21.17 1.43
CA GLY A 79 4.41 22.62 1.67
C GLY A 79 5.56 23.13 2.53
N HIS A 80 5.27 23.98 3.53
CA HIS A 80 6.28 24.47 4.46
C HIS A 80 6.79 23.28 5.29
N ARG A 81 8.12 23.07 5.33
CA ARG A 81 8.76 22.10 6.22
C ARG A 81 8.11 22.22 7.59
N LEU A 82 7.28 21.23 7.95
CA LEU A 82 6.91 21.06 9.35
C LEU A 82 8.25 20.74 10.00
N GLY A 83 8.88 21.75 10.62
CA GLY A 83 10.15 21.54 11.30
C GLY A 83 10.06 20.30 12.20
N TYR A 84 11.20 19.66 12.48
CA TYR A 84 11.28 18.38 13.20
C TYR A 84 10.15 18.16 14.21
N LEU A 85 9.20 17.27 13.89
CA LEU A 85 8.18 16.83 14.83
C LEU A 85 8.91 16.24 16.06
N LYS A 86 8.76 16.86 17.23
CA LYS A 86 9.30 16.32 18.48
C LYS A 86 8.47 15.11 18.89
N GLY A 87 9.11 14.00 19.24
CA GLY A 87 8.43 12.78 19.66
C GLY A 87 9.14 11.51 19.17
N THR A 88 8.50 10.38 19.44
CA THR A 88 8.94 9.05 18.99
C THR A 88 8.82 8.93 17.46
N GLU A 89 9.42 7.89 16.88
CA GLU A 89 9.23 7.56 15.46
C GLU A 89 7.74 7.43 15.09
N GLU A 90 6.98 6.76 15.95
CA GLU A 90 5.55 6.52 15.75
C GLU A 90 4.75 7.84 15.74
N ASP A 91 5.15 8.83 16.55
CA ASP A 91 4.55 10.17 16.57
C ASP A 91 4.83 10.95 15.28
N LYS A 92 6.03 10.79 14.71
CA LYS A 92 6.43 11.44 13.47
C LYS A 92 5.76 10.82 12.25
N TYR A 93 5.56 9.51 12.26
CA TYR A 93 4.99 8.77 11.14
C TYR A 93 3.45 8.77 11.14
N GLY A 94 2.84 8.92 12.32
CA GLY A 94 1.39 8.94 12.53
C GLY A 94 0.58 9.78 11.53
N PRO A 95 0.98 11.03 11.19
CA PRO A 95 0.28 11.86 10.21
C PRO A 95 0.16 11.23 8.81
N TYR A 96 1.13 10.42 8.40
CA TYR A 96 1.17 9.78 7.08
C TYR A 96 0.27 8.54 6.98
N LEU A 97 -0.23 8.05 8.12
CA LEU A 97 -1.10 6.88 8.21
C LEU A 97 -2.58 7.17 7.92
N GLY A 98 -2.98 8.44 7.80
CA GLY A 98 -4.39 8.80 7.60
C GLY A 98 -5.05 8.02 6.46
N GLY A 99 -4.40 7.99 5.30
CA GLY A 99 -4.91 7.24 4.13
C GLY A 99 -5.03 5.73 4.35
N LEU A 100 -4.09 5.12 5.09
CA LEU A 100 -4.18 3.71 5.47
C LEU A 100 -5.38 3.47 6.41
N LEU A 101 -5.52 4.31 7.43
CA LEU A 101 -6.59 4.21 8.43
C LEU A 101 -7.97 4.36 7.81
N ASP A 102 -8.14 5.34 6.92
CA ASP A 102 -9.41 5.58 6.24
C ASP A 102 -9.81 4.39 5.36
N ASN A 103 -8.88 3.87 4.56
CA ASN A 103 -9.10 2.68 3.73
C ASN A 103 -9.45 1.46 4.59
N TYR A 104 -8.70 1.22 5.67
CA TYR A 104 -8.94 0.12 6.60
C TYR A 104 -10.33 0.23 7.25
N ASN A 105 -10.68 1.40 7.79
CA ASN A 105 -11.97 1.63 8.43
C ASN A 105 -13.12 1.45 7.44
N HIS A 106 -12.98 1.91 6.20
CA HIS A 106 -13.99 1.73 5.16
C HIS A 106 -14.22 0.25 4.83
N LEU A 107 -13.14 -0.53 4.69
CA LEU A 107 -13.23 -1.98 4.49
C LEU A 107 -13.94 -2.66 5.66
N MET A 108 -13.62 -2.28 6.90
CA MET A 108 -14.24 -2.88 8.08
C MET A 108 -15.73 -2.52 8.21
N GLU A 109 -16.10 -1.28 7.87
CA GLU A 109 -17.50 -0.85 7.87
C GLU A 109 -18.32 -1.62 6.82
N LYS A 110 -17.78 -1.77 5.60
CA LYS A 110 -18.40 -2.54 4.52
C LYS A 110 -18.55 -4.02 4.87
N ALA A 111 -17.53 -4.61 5.47
CA ALA A 111 -17.59 -6.00 5.95
C ALA A 111 -18.72 -6.17 6.96
N ARG A 112 -18.79 -5.29 7.98
CA ARG A 112 -19.83 -5.32 9.03
C ARG A 112 -21.23 -5.19 8.45
N LYS A 113 -21.44 -4.24 7.52
CA LYS A 113 -22.74 -4.01 6.86
C LYS A 113 -23.22 -5.22 6.05
N ASN A 114 -22.31 -6.00 5.51
CA ASN A 114 -22.60 -7.21 4.74
C ASN A 114 -22.60 -8.50 5.58
N GLY A 115 -22.57 -8.40 6.92
CA GLY A 115 -22.61 -9.55 7.82
C GLY A 115 -21.31 -10.37 7.86
N GLU A 116 -20.21 -9.86 7.29
CA GLU A 116 -18.90 -10.47 7.46
C GLU A 116 -18.38 -10.19 8.87
N ALA A 117 -17.91 -11.24 9.56
CA ALA A 117 -17.28 -11.07 10.86
C ALA A 117 -16.09 -10.10 10.75
N PRO A 118 -15.92 -9.15 11.69
CA PRO A 118 -14.76 -8.29 11.71
C PRO A 118 -13.49 -9.14 11.73
N LEU A 119 -12.45 -8.64 11.03
CA LEU A 119 -11.14 -9.28 10.94
C LEU A 119 -10.75 -9.86 12.32
N SER A 120 -10.56 -11.18 12.40
CA SER A 120 -10.03 -11.86 13.59
C SER A 120 -8.52 -11.60 13.74
N LEU A 121 -8.13 -10.34 13.55
CA LEU A 121 -6.77 -9.87 13.76
C LEU A 121 -6.64 -9.48 15.23
N LYS A 122 -5.46 -9.70 15.79
CA LYS A 122 -5.24 -9.47 17.22
C LYS A 122 -5.36 -7.96 17.46
N ARG A 123 -6.36 -7.53 18.25
CA ARG A 123 -6.42 -6.14 18.70
C ARG A 123 -5.12 -5.78 19.42
N PRO A 124 -4.64 -4.53 19.29
CA PRO A 124 -3.41 -4.10 19.94
C PRO A 124 -3.42 -4.49 21.41
N LYS A 125 -2.45 -5.32 21.80
CA LYS A 125 -2.08 -5.41 23.21
C LYS A 125 -1.23 -4.17 23.45
N LYS A 126 -1.45 -3.44 24.54
CA LYS A 126 -0.53 -2.37 24.96
C LYS A 126 0.91 -2.88 24.81
N LYS A 127 1.79 -2.15 24.12
CA LYS A 127 3.22 -2.48 24.13
C LYS A 127 3.70 -2.20 25.56
N ILE A 128 4.34 -3.19 26.19
CA ILE A 128 5.04 -3.00 27.47
C ILE A 128 6.48 -2.68 27.11
N TYR A 129 6.92 -1.44 27.36
CA TYR A 129 8.33 -1.06 27.36
C TYR A 129 8.74 -0.80 28.82
N GLY A 130 9.31 -1.81 29.48
CA GLY A 130 9.65 -1.71 30.91
C GLY A 130 8.42 -1.68 31.83
N ASP A 131 8.49 -0.92 32.93
CA ASP A 131 7.44 -0.81 33.95
C ASP A 131 6.39 0.29 33.63
N ASP A 132 6.59 1.10 32.58
CA ASP A 132 5.68 2.18 32.20
C ASP A 132 4.76 1.77 31.04
N GLU A 133 3.44 1.80 31.28
CA GLU A 133 2.41 1.61 30.23
C GLU A 133 2.34 2.85 29.33
N GLU A 134 3.21 2.95 28.33
CA GLU A 134 3.07 3.97 27.29
C GLU A 134 2.05 3.53 26.23
N LEU A 135 0.99 4.34 26.05
CA LEU A 135 -0.03 4.11 25.05
C LEU A 135 0.55 4.35 23.66
N LEU A 136 0.40 3.36 22.76
CA LEU A 136 0.68 3.55 21.32
C LEU A 136 0.00 4.84 20.82
N PRO A 137 0.56 5.56 19.83
CA PRO A 137 -0.10 6.73 19.29
C PRO A 137 -1.54 6.40 18.83
N PRO A 138 -2.51 7.32 18.98
CA PRO A 138 -3.92 7.05 18.66
C PRO A 138 -4.17 6.53 17.24
N SER A 139 -3.30 6.89 16.29
CA SER A 139 -3.31 6.39 14.91
C SER A 139 -3.03 4.88 14.86
N TYR A 140 -2.02 4.38 15.57
CA TYR A 140 -1.65 2.97 15.59
C TYR A 140 -2.61 2.10 16.41
N GLN A 141 -3.23 2.65 17.47
CA GLN A 141 -4.23 1.91 18.27
C GLN A 141 -5.46 1.48 17.46
N ARG A 142 -5.74 2.15 16.33
CA ARG A 142 -6.87 1.86 15.45
C ARG A 142 -6.60 0.72 14.47
N LEU A 143 -5.33 0.32 14.32
CA LEU A 143 -4.94 -0.81 13.47
C LEU A 143 -4.81 -2.09 14.30
N PRO A 144 -5.14 -3.26 13.72
CA PRO A 144 -4.79 -4.55 14.31
C PRO A 144 -3.27 -4.76 14.36
N ASN A 145 -2.78 -5.58 15.30
CA ASN A 145 -1.34 -5.88 15.44
C ASN A 145 -0.71 -6.49 14.18
N ASP A 146 -1.51 -7.19 13.39
CA ASP A 146 -1.05 -7.85 12.18
C ASP A 146 -0.79 -6.84 11.03
N ILE A 147 -1.17 -5.56 11.20
CA ILE A 147 -0.84 -4.46 10.29
C ILE A 147 0.20 -3.56 10.95
N ILE A 148 1.37 -3.49 10.33
CA ILE A 148 2.55 -2.80 10.88
C ILE A 148 2.97 -1.71 9.89
N PRO A 149 2.63 -0.44 10.14
CA PRO A 149 3.17 0.66 9.37
C PRO A 149 4.65 0.88 9.67
N LEU A 150 5.47 1.08 8.64
CA LEU A 150 6.92 1.30 8.74
C LEU A 150 7.38 2.34 7.73
N ALA A 151 8.33 3.19 8.11
CA ALA A 151 9.10 3.96 7.15
C ALA A 151 10.19 3.09 6.49
N PRO A 152 10.63 3.39 5.25
CA PRO A 152 11.58 2.56 4.51
C PRO A 152 12.92 2.30 5.22
N GLU A 153 13.41 3.24 6.02
CA GLU A 153 14.69 3.13 6.73
C GLU A 153 14.69 1.99 7.74
N PHE A 154 13.53 1.67 8.32
CA PHE A 154 13.38 0.61 9.32
C PHE A 154 13.35 -0.80 8.74
N LEU A 155 13.36 -0.91 7.42
CA LEU A 155 13.44 -2.18 6.71
C LEU A 155 14.89 -2.63 6.57
N ARG A 156 15.86 -1.71 6.71
CA ARG A 156 17.29 -2.01 6.61
C ARG A 156 17.70 -3.02 7.69
N GLY A 157 18.41 -4.07 7.28
CA GLY A 157 18.90 -5.11 8.19
C GLY A 157 17.85 -6.12 8.67
N ARG A 158 16.60 -6.03 8.20
CA ARG A 158 15.56 -7.04 8.48
C ARG A 158 15.46 -8.03 7.33
N SER A 159 14.79 -9.16 7.56
CA SER A 159 14.27 -10.06 6.52
C SER A 159 12.85 -10.42 6.92
N PHE A 160 11.93 -10.43 5.95
CA PHE A 160 10.52 -10.68 6.23
C PHE A 160 10.10 -12.06 5.73
N GLU A 161 9.46 -12.83 6.60
CA GLU A 161 8.92 -14.16 6.28
C GLU A 161 7.41 -14.20 6.53
N ASP A 162 6.71 -15.03 5.76
CA ASP A 162 5.25 -15.20 5.84
C ASP A 162 4.50 -13.86 5.84
N SER A 163 4.96 -12.89 5.04
CA SER A 163 4.53 -11.50 5.16
C SER A 163 4.12 -10.89 3.82
N ILE A 164 3.19 -9.94 3.87
CA ILE A 164 2.89 -9.06 2.75
C ILE A 164 3.54 -7.71 3.05
N ILE A 165 4.27 -7.16 2.09
CA ILE A 165 4.83 -5.80 2.15
C ILE A 165 4.09 -4.98 1.11
N LEU A 166 3.26 -4.05 1.55
CA LEU A 166 2.52 -3.13 0.69
C LEU A 166 3.23 -1.78 0.71
N VAL A 167 3.88 -1.44 -0.39
CA VAL A 167 4.66 -0.21 -0.56
C VAL A 167 3.81 0.79 -1.33
N ASP A 168 3.37 1.85 -0.66
CA ASP A 168 2.51 2.88 -1.22
C ASP A 168 3.29 4.13 -1.61
N GLU A 169 2.78 4.87 -2.59
CA GLU A 169 3.43 6.03 -3.19
C GLU A 169 4.90 5.76 -3.62
N THR A 170 5.15 4.60 -4.23
CA THR A 170 6.51 4.18 -4.63
C THR A 170 7.18 5.15 -5.61
N GLN A 171 6.42 6.01 -6.30
CA GLN A 171 6.99 7.07 -7.12
C GLN A 171 7.80 8.11 -6.34
N ASN A 172 7.73 8.12 -5.00
CA ASN A 172 8.51 9.00 -4.15
C ASN A 172 9.79 8.35 -3.62
N MET A 173 10.04 7.07 -3.95
CA MET A 173 11.24 6.33 -3.55
C MET A 173 12.32 6.39 -4.63
N ASP A 174 13.58 6.29 -4.21
CA ASP A 174 14.71 6.09 -5.11
C ASP A 174 14.95 4.61 -5.46
N ILE A 175 15.78 4.36 -6.49
CA ILE A 175 16.08 2.99 -6.94
C ILE A 175 16.77 2.14 -5.86
N ASN A 176 17.56 2.74 -4.96
CA ASN A 176 18.26 2.02 -3.90
C ASN A 176 17.30 1.61 -2.77
N GLU A 177 16.28 2.41 -2.49
CA GLU A 177 15.21 2.09 -1.55
C GLU A 177 14.36 0.95 -2.06
N ILE A 178 13.96 1.00 -3.34
CA ILE A 178 13.24 -0.10 -3.98
C ILE A 178 14.11 -1.37 -3.99
N GLN A 179 15.39 -1.27 -4.32
CA GLN A 179 16.32 -2.40 -4.25
C GLN A 179 16.43 -2.95 -2.82
N THR A 180 16.54 -2.06 -1.82
CA THR A 180 16.59 -2.43 -0.40
C THR A 180 15.36 -3.27 -0.05
N LEU A 181 14.16 -2.78 -0.39
CA LEU A 181 12.88 -3.46 -0.18
C LEU A 181 12.85 -4.86 -0.82
N VAL A 182 13.22 -4.98 -2.09
CA VAL A 182 13.24 -6.27 -2.80
C VAL A 182 14.24 -7.25 -2.15
N THR A 183 15.39 -6.77 -1.68
CA THR A 183 16.37 -7.63 -0.98
C THR A 183 15.90 -8.10 0.40
N ARG A 184 14.78 -7.60 0.92
CA ARG A 184 14.20 -8.04 2.20
C ARG A 184 13.20 -9.20 2.09
N ILE A 185 12.89 -9.64 0.86
CA ILE A 185 11.97 -10.75 0.63
C ILE A 185 12.61 -12.05 1.14
N GLY A 186 12.04 -12.60 2.22
CA GLY A 186 12.34 -13.94 2.72
C GLY A 186 11.32 -14.97 2.25
N SER A 187 11.28 -16.10 2.97
CA SER A 187 10.37 -17.22 2.67
C SER A 187 8.90 -16.80 2.74
N CYS A 188 8.09 -17.21 1.75
CA CYS A 188 6.65 -16.94 1.70
C CYS A 188 6.29 -15.44 1.85
N THR A 189 7.08 -14.56 1.23
CA THR A 189 6.84 -13.11 1.27
C THR A 189 6.38 -12.58 -0.08
N LYS A 190 5.45 -11.63 -0.05
CA LYS A 190 4.96 -10.92 -1.25
C LYS A 190 5.13 -9.42 -1.07
N ILE A 191 5.76 -8.76 -2.03
CA ILE A 191 5.86 -7.30 -2.08
C ILE A 191 4.96 -6.75 -3.19
N ILE A 192 4.28 -5.65 -2.88
CA ILE A 192 3.34 -4.98 -3.77
C ILE A 192 3.72 -3.51 -3.81
N PHE A 193 4.27 -3.05 -4.93
CA PHE A 193 4.61 -1.66 -5.16
C PHE A 193 3.45 -0.94 -5.86
N LEU A 194 2.95 0.11 -5.22
CA LEU A 194 1.89 0.96 -5.75
C LEU A 194 2.46 2.34 -6.08
N GLY A 195 2.32 2.75 -7.34
CA GLY A 195 2.91 4.01 -7.79
C GLY A 195 2.01 4.79 -8.75
N SER A 196 2.17 6.11 -8.76
CA SER A 196 1.55 7.02 -9.73
C SER A 196 2.63 7.88 -10.41
N PRO A 197 3.13 7.50 -11.60
CA PRO A 197 4.23 8.23 -12.24
C PRO A 197 3.93 9.69 -12.58
N ASN A 198 2.66 10.06 -12.68
CA ASN A 198 2.22 11.41 -13.04
C ASN A 198 1.98 12.31 -11.80
N GLN A 199 2.31 11.83 -10.60
CA GLN A 199 2.14 12.54 -9.32
C GLN A 199 3.40 12.37 -8.48
N ILE A 200 4.48 12.97 -8.95
CA ILE A 200 5.76 13.00 -8.26
C ILE A 200 5.72 14.19 -7.30
N ASP A 201 5.81 13.91 -6.00
CA ASP A 201 5.81 14.94 -4.96
C ASP A 201 7.24 15.35 -4.54
N VAL A 202 8.28 14.65 -5.04
CA VAL A 202 9.70 14.88 -4.73
C VAL A 202 10.40 15.65 -5.85
N SER A 203 11.23 16.64 -5.48
CA SER A 203 12.04 17.41 -6.42
C SER A 203 13.14 16.53 -7.06
N GLY A 204 13.19 16.44 -8.40
CA GLY A 204 14.26 15.77 -9.14
C GLY A 204 13.86 14.49 -9.87
N GLN A 205 12.67 13.95 -9.61
CA GLN A 205 12.07 12.92 -10.46
C GLN A 205 11.12 13.56 -11.49
N SER A 206 11.09 13.02 -12.71
CA SER A 206 10.18 13.45 -13.77
C SER A 206 9.35 12.27 -14.27
N GLU A 207 8.25 12.53 -14.99
CA GLU A 207 7.49 11.45 -15.66
C GLU A 207 8.40 10.56 -16.55
N ASP A 208 9.51 11.12 -17.03
CA ASP A 208 10.50 10.47 -17.91
C ASP A 208 11.65 9.75 -17.16
N HIS A 209 11.82 10.00 -15.85
CA HIS A 209 12.81 9.35 -14.97
C HIS A 209 12.17 9.05 -13.62
N ASN A 210 11.38 7.98 -13.61
CA ASN A 210 10.70 7.49 -12.42
C ASN A 210 11.29 6.13 -12.00
N ASP A 211 11.96 6.11 -10.85
CA ASP A 211 12.66 4.94 -10.33
C ASP A 211 11.74 3.73 -10.09
N PHE A 212 10.45 3.96 -9.83
CA PHE A 212 9.44 2.88 -9.77
C PHE A 212 9.30 2.14 -11.11
N MET A 213 9.28 2.86 -12.23
CA MET A 213 9.16 2.24 -13.56
C MET A 213 10.50 1.66 -14.04
N ILE A 214 11.62 2.24 -13.62
CA ILE A 214 12.96 1.68 -13.86
C ILE A 214 13.10 0.35 -13.13
N ALA A 215 12.74 0.29 -11.84
CA ALA A 215 12.77 -0.94 -11.05
C ALA A 215 11.93 -2.05 -11.68
N TYR A 216 10.70 -1.74 -12.12
CA TYR A 216 9.88 -2.70 -12.87
C TYR A 216 10.61 -3.20 -14.13
N SER A 217 11.17 -2.29 -14.92
CA SER A 217 11.86 -2.63 -16.17
C SER A 217 13.06 -3.53 -15.97
N LEU A 218 13.79 -3.36 -14.86
CA LEU A 218 14.92 -4.24 -14.48
C LEU A 218 14.46 -5.64 -14.05
N LEU A 219 13.28 -5.76 -13.45
CA LEU A 219 12.81 -7.01 -12.86
C LEU A 219 11.85 -7.80 -13.77
N LYS A 220 11.21 -7.18 -14.77
CA LYS A 220 10.16 -7.81 -15.58
C LYS A 220 10.62 -9.09 -16.30
N ASP A 221 11.86 -9.12 -16.76
CA ASP A 221 12.40 -10.23 -17.56
C ASP A 221 12.74 -11.47 -16.70
N THR A 222 12.67 -11.35 -15.37
CA THR A 222 12.83 -12.50 -14.46
C THR A 222 11.65 -13.48 -14.52
N GLY A 223 10.48 -13.06 -15.05
CA GLY A 223 9.25 -13.85 -15.02
C GLY A 223 8.58 -13.97 -13.64
N LEU A 224 9.18 -13.39 -12.60
CA LEU A 224 8.70 -13.43 -11.22
C LEU A 224 7.86 -12.21 -10.84
N VAL A 225 7.70 -11.25 -11.75
CA VAL A 225 7.06 -9.96 -11.46
C VAL A 225 5.72 -9.84 -12.16
N GLY A 226 4.68 -9.50 -11.39
CA GLY A 226 3.38 -9.08 -11.92
C GLY A 226 3.36 -7.59 -12.22
N TYR A 227 2.65 -7.19 -13.25
CA TYR A 227 2.40 -5.78 -13.56
C TYR A 227 0.94 -5.56 -13.93
N VAL A 228 0.37 -4.48 -13.42
CA VAL A 228 -0.97 -4.01 -13.78
C VAL A 228 -1.00 -2.50 -13.78
N GLU A 229 -1.76 -1.94 -14.72
CA GLU A 229 -2.02 -0.50 -14.80
C GLU A 229 -3.51 -0.25 -14.58
N LEU A 230 -3.84 0.62 -13.61
CA LEU A 230 -5.20 1.10 -13.37
C LEU A 230 -5.33 2.48 -14.01
N THR A 231 -6.18 2.55 -15.04
CA THR A 231 -6.39 3.77 -15.83
C THR A 231 -7.68 4.47 -15.47
N LYS A 232 -8.67 3.77 -14.91
CA LYS A 232 -10.03 4.30 -14.68
C LYS A 232 -10.16 4.95 -13.29
N PRO A 233 -10.29 6.28 -13.19
CA PRO A 233 -10.53 6.94 -11.90
C PRO A 233 -11.94 6.60 -11.40
N MET A 234 -12.03 6.15 -10.15
CA MET A 234 -13.29 5.91 -9.46
C MET A 234 -13.69 7.14 -8.66
N ARG A 235 -13.81 8.28 -9.36
CA ARG A 235 -14.12 9.59 -8.76
C ARG A 235 -15.51 10.05 -9.19
N ASN A 236 -16.11 10.90 -8.36
CA ASN A 236 -17.31 11.64 -8.75
C ASN A 236 -17.04 12.44 -10.04
N SER A 237 -18.04 12.56 -10.91
CA SER A 237 -17.93 13.24 -12.21
C SER A 237 -17.38 14.65 -12.11
N PHE A 238 -17.72 15.41 -11.06
CA PHE A 238 -17.18 16.74 -10.81
C PHE A 238 -15.66 16.72 -10.58
N VAL A 239 -15.17 15.80 -9.76
CA VAL A 239 -13.73 15.71 -9.44
C VAL A 239 -12.94 15.29 -10.68
N ARG A 240 -13.50 14.39 -11.49
CA ARG A 240 -12.89 14.01 -12.77
C ARG A 240 -12.76 15.20 -13.72
N ASP A 241 -13.82 15.98 -13.91
CA ASP A 241 -13.81 17.18 -14.74
C ASP A 241 -12.82 18.24 -14.19
N PHE A 242 -12.78 18.40 -12.87
CA PHE A 242 -11.83 19.30 -12.20
C PHE A 242 -10.36 18.89 -12.45
N ASP A 243 -10.03 17.61 -12.26
CA ASP A 243 -8.67 17.10 -12.49
C ASP A 243 -8.24 17.28 -13.95
N GLU A 244 -9.12 16.98 -14.91
CA GLU A 244 -8.87 17.14 -16.34
C GLU A 244 -8.54 18.60 -16.70
N ARG A 245 -9.31 19.56 -16.16
CA ARG A 245 -9.06 20.99 -16.35
C ARG A 245 -7.73 21.44 -15.74
N PHE A 246 -7.41 20.97 -14.53
CA PHE A 246 -6.14 21.33 -13.88
C PHE A 246 -4.93 20.71 -14.58
N LEU A 247 -5.04 19.49 -15.08
CA LEU A 247 -3.99 18.85 -15.86
C LEU A 247 -3.73 19.61 -17.17
N ALA A 248 -4.81 20.04 -17.85
CA ALA A 248 -4.70 20.87 -19.04
C ALA A 248 -4.00 22.21 -18.74
N TYR A 249 -4.36 22.88 -17.63
CA TYR A 249 -3.71 24.11 -17.18
C TYR A 249 -2.22 23.91 -16.83
N LYS A 250 -1.86 22.83 -16.12
CA LYS A 250 -0.44 22.54 -15.82
C LYS A 250 0.38 22.32 -17.09
N LYS A 251 -0.20 21.73 -18.13
CA LYS A 251 0.45 21.58 -19.45
C LYS A 251 0.68 22.93 -20.14
N THR A 252 -0.17 23.93 -19.94
CA THR A 252 0.07 25.28 -20.49
C THR A 252 1.21 26.02 -19.78
N LEU A 253 1.48 25.70 -18.51
CA LEU A 253 2.59 26.29 -17.74
C LEU A 253 3.96 25.66 -18.02
N LYS A 254 4.00 24.45 -18.61
CA LYS A 254 5.24 23.76 -19.01
C LYS A 254 5.72 24.13 -20.42
N LYS A 255 5.08 25.10 -21.08
CA LYS A 255 5.54 25.73 -22.33
C LYS A 255 6.28 27.04 -22.02
#